data_AF-A0A9N8P0A7-F1
#
_entry.id   AF-A0A9N8P0A7-F1
#
_cell.length_a   1.000
_cell.length_b   1.000
_cell.length_c   1.000
_cell.angle_alpha   90.00
_cell.angle_beta   90.00
_cell.angle_gamma   90.00
#
_symmetry.space_group_name_H-M   'P 1'
#
loop_
_entity.id
_entity.type
_entity.pdbx_description
1 polymer ?
#
loop_
_entity_poly.entity_id
_entity_poly.type
_entity_poly.pdbx_seq_one_letter_code
_entity_poly.pdbx_strand_id
1 'polypeptide(L)'
;MANTYTQIHIHFVFAVKYRQAAIHTNWKNDLYKYISGIIKNNNHKVLAINGVSDHVHILIGIRPAQSISELMKSIKQNSSKWINENKFTRIHFEWQEGYGAFSYSKSQLSAVADYIENQEEHHKKKTFKEEYINFLEKFEVDYDEKFIFKELI
;
A
#
# COMPACT_ATOMS: atom_id res chain seq x y z
N MET A 1 12.78 -5.92 23.92
CA MET A 1 13.91 -6.68 24.48
C MET A 1 15.21 -5.97 24.12
N ALA A 2 16.12 -5.77 25.07
CA ALA A 2 17.32 -4.92 24.89
C ALA A 2 18.33 -5.47 23.86
N ASN A 3 18.27 -6.76 23.51
CA ASN A 3 19.22 -7.44 22.63
C ASN A 3 18.57 -7.96 21.33
N THR A 4 17.53 -7.30 20.82
CA THR A 4 16.84 -7.70 19.58
C THR A 4 17.22 -6.73 18.46
N TYR A 5 17.89 -7.24 17.44
CA TYR A 5 18.30 -6.48 16.25
C TYR A 5 17.60 -7.05 15.02
N THR A 6 16.79 -6.23 14.36
CA THR A 6 16.05 -6.64 13.17
C THR A 6 16.14 -5.59 12.09
N GLN A 7 16.18 -6.04 10.84
CA GLN A 7 16.06 -5.18 9.67
C GLN A 7 15.11 -5.86 8.69
N ILE A 8 13.83 -5.48 8.74
CA ILE A 8 12.76 -6.12 7.99
C ILE A 8 12.09 -5.06 7.13
N HIS A 9 12.11 -5.22 5.81
CA HIS A 9 11.47 -4.30 4.88
C HIS A 9 10.37 -4.98 4.12
N ILE A 10 9.19 -4.36 4.13
CA ILE A 10 8.01 -4.88 3.48
C ILE A 10 7.45 -3.80 2.56
N HIS A 11 7.18 -4.20 1.32
CA HIS A 11 6.43 -3.43 0.35
C HIS A 11 4.99 -3.93 0.34
N PHE A 12 4.05 -3.07 0.73
CA PHE A 12 2.62 -3.32 0.66
C PHE A 12 2.01 -2.73 -0.60
N VAL A 13 1.01 -3.44 -1.14
CA VAL A 13 0.20 -2.99 -2.27
C VAL A 13 -1.26 -3.31 -1.99
N PHE A 14 -2.17 -2.35 -2.12
CA PHE A 14 -3.61 -2.58 -1.96
C PHE A 14 -4.43 -1.54 -2.73
N ALA A 15 -5.63 -1.94 -3.13
CA ALA A 15 -6.47 -1.18 -4.05
C ALA A 15 -7.74 -0.62 -3.41
N VAL A 16 -8.27 0.44 -4.03
CA VAL A 16 -9.60 1.01 -3.75
C VAL A 16 -10.67 0.02 -4.20
N LYS A 17 -11.77 -0.10 -3.44
CA LYS A 17 -12.85 -1.05 -3.73
C LYS A 17 -13.76 -0.59 -4.86
N TYR A 18 -14.14 0.68 -4.85
CA TYR A 18 -15.15 1.24 -5.75
C TYR A 18 -14.53 2.27 -6.70
N ARG A 19 -14.88 2.21 -7.98
CA ARG A 19 -14.37 3.11 -9.02
C ARG A 19 -14.70 4.57 -8.77
N GLN A 20 -15.88 4.82 -8.20
CA GLN A 20 -16.36 6.17 -7.89
C GLN A 20 -15.70 6.78 -6.64
N ALA A 21 -14.90 6.00 -5.91
CA ALA A 21 -14.14 6.44 -4.73
C ALA A 21 -12.64 6.59 -5.02
N ALA A 22 -12.27 6.82 -6.29
CA ALA A 22 -10.88 6.94 -6.72
C ALA A 22 -10.09 8.04 -5.97
N ILE A 23 -8.79 7.80 -5.80
CA ILE A 23 -7.84 8.72 -5.18
C ILE A 23 -7.56 9.87 -6.15
N HIS A 24 -7.95 11.10 -5.79
CA HIS A 24 -7.70 12.27 -6.62
C HIS A 24 -6.37 12.95 -6.31
N THR A 25 -5.76 13.52 -7.34
CA THR A 25 -4.49 14.26 -7.29
C THR A 25 -4.50 15.44 -6.32
N ASN A 26 -5.66 16.05 -6.07
CA ASN A 26 -5.80 17.19 -5.17
C ASN A 26 -5.67 16.81 -3.67
N TRP A 27 -5.87 15.54 -3.29
CA TRP A 27 -5.80 15.12 -1.89
C TRP A 27 -4.92 13.88 -1.62
N LYS A 28 -4.41 13.19 -2.66
CA LYS A 28 -3.54 12.01 -2.50
C LYS A 28 -2.36 12.23 -1.56
N ASN A 29 -1.73 13.41 -1.61
CA ASN A 29 -0.59 13.73 -0.77
C ASN A 29 -0.97 13.81 0.72
N ASP A 30 -2.20 14.25 1.03
CA ASP A 30 -2.68 14.29 2.41
C ASP A 30 -3.05 12.89 2.90
N LEU A 31 -3.57 12.02 2.02
CA LEU A 31 -3.70 10.59 2.31
C LEU A 31 -2.34 9.97 2.65
N TYR A 32 -1.30 10.20 1.85
CA TYR A 32 0.03 9.62 2.09
C TYR A 32 0.66 10.12 3.41
N LYS A 33 0.46 11.39 3.74
CA LYS A 33 0.86 11.95 5.06
C LYS A 33 0.07 11.30 6.19
N TYR A 34 -1.24 11.11 6.02
CA TYR A 34 -2.08 10.48 7.03
C TYR A 34 -1.67 9.02 7.30
N ILE A 35 -1.46 8.24 6.24
CA ILE A 35 -0.94 6.87 6.30
C ILE A 35 0.44 6.85 6.97
N SER A 36 1.32 7.80 6.62
CA SER A 36 2.63 7.93 7.26
C SER A 36 2.51 8.16 8.77
N GLY A 37 1.53 8.95 9.21
CA GLY A 37 1.21 9.16 10.62
C GLY A 37 0.82 7.87 11.33
N ILE A 38 -0.07 7.06 10.74
CA ILE A 38 -0.47 5.76 11.28
C ILE A 38 0.76 4.85 11.46
N ILE A 39 1.59 4.72 10.41
CA ILE A 39 2.78 3.85 10.42
C ILE A 39 3.78 4.30 11.50
N LYS A 40 4.06 5.61 11.59
CA LYS A 40 4.97 6.17 12.60
C LYS A 40 4.44 6.01 14.02
N ASN A 41 3.14 6.19 14.24
CA ASN A 41 2.50 6.00 15.55
C ASN A 41 2.54 4.53 16.02
N ASN A 42 2.64 3.58 15.10
CA ASN A 42 2.89 2.16 15.38
C ASN A 42 4.39 1.83 15.48
N ASN A 43 5.26 2.85 15.58
CA ASN A 43 6.72 2.74 15.72
C ASN A 43 7.44 2.11 14.52
N HIS A 44 6.84 2.13 13.33
CA HIS A 44 7.48 1.68 12.09
C HIS A 44 8.11 2.84 11.32
N LYS A 45 9.03 2.51 10.42
CA LYS A 45 9.72 3.50 9.58
C LYS A 45 9.11 3.51 8.17
N VAL A 46 8.58 4.65 7.75
CA VAL A 46 8.18 4.86 6.35
C VAL A 46 9.44 5.10 5.50
N LEU A 47 9.53 4.43 4.35
CA LEU A 47 10.63 4.59 3.40
C LEU A 47 10.17 5.23 2.09
N ALA A 48 9.02 4.80 1.55
CA ALA A 48 8.38 5.41 0.38
C ALA A 48 6.87 5.16 0.43
N ILE A 49 6.06 6.13 -0.03
CA ILE A 49 4.62 5.97 -0.23
C ILE A 49 4.25 6.75 -1.48
N ASN A 50 3.68 6.04 -2.45
CA ASN A 50 3.04 6.65 -3.60
C ASN A 50 1.98 5.70 -4.16
N GLY A 51 1.31 6.09 -5.24
CA GLY A 51 0.25 5.33 -5.86
C GLY A 51 -0.47 6.16 -6.90
N VAL A 52 -1.51 5.57 -7.47
CA VAL A 52 -2.33 6.20 -8.48
C VAL A 52 -3.80 6.19 -8.03
N SER A 53 -4.73 6.45 -8.94
CA SER A 53 -6.13 6.67 -8.57
C SER A 53 -6.81 5.45 -7.94
N ASP A 54 -6.29 4.25 -8.16
CA ASP A 54 -6.96 3.00 -7.83
C ASP A 54 -6.21 2.12 -6.81
N HIS A 55 -4.93 2.42 -6.50
CA HIS A 55 -4.17 1.66 -5.52
C HIS A 55 -2.97 2.44 -4.95
N VAL A 56 -2.43 1.94 -3.83
CA VAL A 56 -1.31 2.56 -3.10
C VAL A 56 -0.21 1.54 -2.84
N HIS A 57 1.03 2.01 -2.96
CA HIS A 57 2.27 1.33 -2.62
C HIS A 57 2.88 1.93 -1.36
N ILE A 58 3.31 1.09 -0.43
CA ILE A 58 3.97 1.52 0.80
C ILE A 58 5.19 0.66 1.05
N LEU A 59 6.38 1.25 1.06
CA LEU A 59 7.60 0.59 1.54
C LEU A 59 7.91 1.05 2.96
N ILE A 60 8.04 0.09 3.87
CA ILE A 60 8.37 0.37 5.28
C ILE A 60 9.51 -0.50 5.79
N GLY A 61 10.20 0.01 6.82
CA GLY A 61 10.93 -0.80 7.78
C GLY A 61 9.99 -1.17 8.94
N ILE A 62 9.59 -2.43 9.03
CA ILE A 62 8.65 -2.92 10.04
C ILE A 62 9.39 -3.40 11.29
N ARG A 63 8.80 -3.17 12.46
CA ARG A 63 9.27 -3.75 13.73
C ARG A 63 8.50 -5.06 13.97
N PRO A 64 9.17 -6.12 14.45
CA PRO A 64 8.54 -7.45 14.58
C PRO A 64 7.46 -7.54 15.67
N ALA A 65 7.25 -6.46 16.44
CA ALA A 65 6.29 -6.44 17.55
C ALA A 65 4.82 -6.36 17.09
N GLN A 66 4.56 -5.97 15.84
CA GLN A 66 3.22 -5.90 15.25
C GLN A 66 3.17 -6.82 14.03
N SER A 67 2.09 -7.59 13.90
CA SER A 67 1.89 -8.42 12.72
C SER A 67 1.55 -7.56 11.49
N ILE A 68 1.89 -8.08 10.30
CA ILE A 68 1.57 -7.43 9.03
C ILE A 68 0.05 -7.20 8.89
N SER A 69 -0.76 -8.20 9.25
CA SER A 69 -2.22 -8.14 9.11
C SER A 69 -2.84 -7.08 10.03
N GLU A 70 -2.36 -6.94 11.27
CA GLU A 70 -2.80 -5.89 12.19
C GLU A 70 -2.43 -4.49 11.69
N LEU A 71 -1.21 -4.31 11.20
CA LEU A 71 -0.79 -3.02 10.64
C LEU A 71 -1.64 -2.65 9.42
N MET A 72 -1.86 -3.60 8.50
CA MET A 72 -2.66 -3.36 7.30
C MET A 72 -4.12 -3.07 7.63
N LYS A 73 -4.70 -3.76 8.62
CA LYS A 73 -6.02 -3.45 9.15
C LYS A 73 -6.06 -2.01 9.68
N SER A 74 -5.08 -1.61 10.50
CA SER A 74 -4.98 -0.26 11.05
C SER A 74 -4.86 0.81 9.97
N ILE A 75 -3.97 0.62 8.98
CA ILE A 75 -3.79 1.55 7.86
C ILE A 75 -5.11 1.71 7.10
N LYS A 76 -5.72 0.60 6.66
CA LYS A 76 -6.90 0.62 5.78
C LYS A 76 -8.13 1.16 6.51
N GLN A 77 -8.37 0.76 7.75
CA GLN A 77 -9.54 1.22 8.52
C GLN A 77 -9.44 2.70 8.86
N ASN A 78 -8.31 3.16 9.41
CA ASN A 78 -8.16 4.55 9.83
C ASN A 78 -8.13 5.49 8.63
N SER A 79 -7.44 5.14 7.54
CA SER A 79 -7.45 5.97 6.33
C SER A 79 -8.82 6.03 5.66
N SER A 80 -9.56 4.91 5.57
CA SER A 80 -10.93 4.93 5.03
C SER A 80 -11.84 5.82 5.88
N LYS A 81 -11.76 5.70 7.21
CA LYS A 81 -12.52 6.54 8.13
C LYS A 81 -12.21 8.02 7.91
N TRP A 82 -10.93 8.38 7.90
CA TRP A 82 -10.49 9.76 7.66
C TRP A 82 -10.95 10.30 6.30
N ILE A 83 -10.87 9.49 5.24
CA ILE A 83 -11.33 9.89 3.90
C ILE A 83 -12.83 10.23 3.91
N ASN A 84 -13.63 9.35 4.53
CA ASN A 84 -15.09 9.49 4.60
C ASN A 84 -15.52 10.67 5.48
N GLU A 85 -14.88 10.86 6.64
CA GLU A 85 -15.18 11.98 7.54
C GLU A 85 -14.88 13.34 6.90
N ASN A 86 -13.83 13.43 6.09
CA ASN A 86 -13.46 14.63 5.34
C ASN A 86 -14.20 14.77 4.00
N LYS A 87 -15.03 13.79 3.61
CA LYS A 87 -15.82 13.79 2.38
C LYS A 87 -14.99 14.03 1.11
N PHE A 88 -13.81 13.43 1.02
CA PHE A 88 -12.96 13.57 -0.18
C PHE A 88 -13.54 12.85 -1.41
N THR A 89 -14.49 11.94 -1.21
CA THR A 89 -15.22 11.23 -2.26
C THR A 89 -16.73 11.47 -2.13
N ARG A 90 -17.45 11.38 -3.26
CA ARG A 90 -18.93 11.54 -3.29
C ARG A 90 -19.67 10.34 -2.69
N ILE A 91 -19.07 9.17 -2.81
CA ILE A 91 -19.56 7.92 -2.24
C ILE A 91 -18.70 7.50 -1.06
N HIS A 92 -19.17 6.49 -0.33
CA HIS A 92 -18.39 5.86 0.72
C HIS A 92 -17.10 5.27 0.17
N PHE A 93 -15.97 5.69 0.73
CA PHE A 93 -14.65 5.15 0.40
C PHE A 93 -14.39 3.88 1.19
N GLU A 94 -13.90 2.84 0.51
CA GLU A 94 -13.44 1.59 1.11
C GLU A 94 -12.25 1.05 0.31
N TRP A 95 -11.25 0.49 1.00
CA TRP A 95 -10.22 -0.34 0.36
C TRP A 95 -10.76 -1.75 0.08
N GLN A 96 -10.26 -2.45 -0.93
CA GLN A 96 -10.52 -3.88 -1.11
C GLN A 96 -10.04 -4.67 0.11
N GLU A 97 -10.59 -5.84 0.41
CA GLU A 97 -10.27 -6.59 1.63
C GLU A 97 -8.80 -7.08 1.67
N GLY A 98 -8.29 -7.60 0.55
CA GLY A 98 -6.94 -8.12 0.42
C GLY A 98 -5.83 -7.06 0.39
N TYR A 99 -4.57 -7.51 0.46
CA TYR A 99 -3.36 -6.72 0.25
C TYR A 99 -2.22 -7.66 -0.18
N GLY A 100 -1.28 -7.14 -0.97
CA GLY A 100 0.02 -7.76 -1.22
C GLY A 100 1.04 -7.29 -0.19
N ALA A 101 1.97 -8.16 0.19
CA ALA A 101 3.06 -7.88 1.11
C ALA A 101 4.33 -8.62 0.66
N PHE A 102 5.33 -7.86 0.22
CA PHE A 102 6.53 -8.42 -0.41
C PHE A 102 7.78 -7.99 0.35
N SER A 103 8.62 -8.94 0.74
CA SER A 103 9.84 -8.66 1.53
C SER A 103 11.02 -8.29 0.64
N TYR A 104 11.82 -7.31 1.07
CA TYR A 104 13.02 -6.87 0.34
C TYR A 104 14.26 -6.79 1.23
N SER A 105 15.42 -7.12 0.66
CA SER A 105 16.70 -6.94 1.32
C SER A 105 17.12 -5.46 1.34
N LYS A 106 18.02 -5.08 2.27
CA LYS A 106 18.47 -3.69 2.44
C LYS A 106 19.11 -3.10 1.17
N SER A 107 19.79 -3.92 0.38
CA SER A 107 20.45 -3.52 -0.87
C SER A 107 19.47 -3.15 -1.98
N GLN A 108 18.26 -3.70 -1.95
CA GLN A 108 17.23 -3.46 -2.97
C GLN A 108 16.40 -2.20 -2.70
N LEU A 109 16.49 -1.60 -1.51
CA LEU A 109 15.55 -0.55 -1.12
C LEU A 109 15.58 0.70 -1.98
N SER A 110 16.74 1.10 -2.49
CA SER A 110 16.80 2.28 -3.37
C SER A 110 15.96 2.02 -4.62
N ALA A 111 16.19 0.88 -5.29
CA ALA A 111 15.45 0.52 -6.48
C ALA A 111 13.94 0.37 -6.22
N VAL A 112 13.53 -0.17 -5.07
CA VAL A 112 12.11 -0.30 -4.71
C VAL A 112 11.49 1.05 -4.36
N ALA A 113 12.21 1.92 -3.65
CA ALA A 113 11.74 3.28 -3.38
C ALA A 113 11.59 4.07 -4.67
N ASP A 114 12.60 4.05 -5.54
CA ASP A 114 12.57 4.71 -6.86
C ASP A 114 11.41 4.18 -7.71
N TYR A 115 11.16 2.87 -7.68
CA TYR A 115 10.00 2.26 -8.33
C TYR A 115 8.67 2.83 -7.81
N ILE A 116 8.53 2.97 -6.49
CA ILE A 116 7.32 3.50 -5.86
C ILE A 116 7.14 4.98 -6.20
N GLU A 117 8.19 5.80 -6.10
CA GLU A 117 8.12 7.23 -6.40
C GLU A 117 7.69 7.51 -7.85
N ASN A 118 7.98 6.59 -8.79
CA ASN A 118 7.66 6.73 -10.22
C ASN A 118 6.36 6.02 -10.65
N GLN A 119 5.48 5.64 -9.72
CA GLN A 119 4.26 4.89 -10.00
C GLN A 119 3.30 5.57 -10.99
N GLU A 120 3.20 6.90 -10.96
CA GLU A 120 2.36 7.65 -11.90
C GLU A 120 2.82 7.50 -13.36
N GLU A 121 4.14 7.49 -13.60
CA GLU A 121 4.69 7.26 -14.94
C GLU A 121 4.55 5.80 -15.37
N HIS A 122 4.74 4.86 -14.43
CA HIS A 122 4.58 3.43 -14.67
C HIS A 122 3.18 3.09 -15.19
N HIS A 123 2.16 3.64 -14.53
CA HIS A 123 0.76 3.37 -14.86
C HIS A 123 0.21 4.13 -16.07
N LYS A 124 1.05 4.89 -16.79
CA LYS A 124 0.73 5.33 -18.15
C LYS A 124 0.73 4.19 -19.17
N LYS A 125 1.40 3.07 -18.86
CA LYS A 125 1.63 1.95 -19.79
C LYS A 125 1.21 0.58 -19.25
N LYS A 126 0.99 0.46 -17.94
CA LYS A 126 0.68 -0.81 -17.28
C LYS A 126 -0.54 -0.67 -16.38
N THR A 127 -1.41 -1.67 -16.38
CA THR A 127 -2.57 -1.71 -15.48
C THR A 127 -2.15 -2.19 -14.09
N PHE A 128 -2.96 -1.87 -13.07
CA PHE A 128 -2.76 -2.40 -11.72
C PHE A 128 -2.80 -3.93 -11.70
N LYS A 129 -3.72 -4.56 -12.43
CA LYS A 129 -3.85 -6.02 -12.47
C LYS A 129 -2.58 -6.69 -13.00
N GLU A 130 -2.04 -6.22 -14.11
CA GLU A 130 -0.77 -6.71 -14.67
C GLU A 130 0.39 -6.48 -13.71
N GLU A 131 0.42 -5.33 -13.03
CA GLU A 131 1.47 -5.05 -12.05
C GLU A 131 1.40 -6.01 -10.85
N TYR A 132 0.21 -6.21 -10.32
CA TYR A 132 -0.03 -7.08 -9.17
C TYR A 132 0.30 -8.55 -9.48
N ILE A 133 -0.13 -9.07 -10.64
CA ILE A 133 0.24 -10.40 -11.12
C ILE A 133 1.77 -10.54 -11.21
N ASN A 134 2.44 -9.58 -11.83
CA ASN A 134 3.90 -9.62 -11.93
C ASN A 134 4.59 -9.61 -10.56
N PHE A 135 4.01 -8.96 -9.53
CA PHE A 135 4.54 -9.08 -8.18
C PHE A 135 4.36 -10.49 -7.63
N LEU A 136 3.17 -11.07 -7.75
CA LEU A 136 2.90 -12.42 -7.26
C LEU A 136 3.84 -13.44 -7.91
N GLU A 137 4.00 -13.38 -9.23
CA GLU A 137 4.91 -14.24 -9.99
C GLU A 137 6.38 -14.02 -9.58
N LYS A 138 6.84 -12.77 -9.51
CA LYS A 138 8.22 -12.42 -9.14
C LYS A 138 8.59 -12.93 -7.75
N PHE A 139 7.64 -12.93 -6.83
CA PHE A 139 7.83 -13.36 -5.45
C PHE A 139 7.41 -14.81 -5.20
N GLU A 140 7.04 -15.54 -6.26
CA GLU A 140 6.61 -16.95 -6.18
C GLU A 140 5.50 -17.15 -5.14
N VAL A 141 4.55 -16.21 -5.10
CA VAL A 141 3.37 -16.30 -4.23
C VAL A 141 2.30 -17.11 -4.97
N ASP A 142 1.82 -18.19 -4.37
CA ASP A 142 0.67 -18.92 -4.89
C ASP A 142 -0.60 -18.07 -4.81
N TYR A 143 -1.37 -18.00 -5.91
CA TYR A 143 -2.65 -17.32 -5.96
C TYR A 143 -3.64 -18.04 -6.87
N ASP A 144 -4.94 -17.85 -6.59
CA ASP A 144 -6.02 -18.23 -7.49
C ASP A 144 -6.51 -16.98 -8.21
N GLU A 145 -6.49 -17.01 -9.54
CA GLU A 145 -6.92 -15.92 -10.41
C GLU A 145 -8.33 -15.39 -10.09
N LYS A 146 -9.20 -16.24 -9.55
CA LYS A 146 -10.57 -15.86 -9.16
C LYS A 146 -10.61 -14.83 -8.02
N PHE A 147 -9.55 -14.77 -7.20
CA PHE A 147 -9.44 -13.91 -6.03
C PHE A 147 -8.40 -12.79 -6.19
N ILE A 148 -7.79 -12.65 -7.38
CA ILE A 148 -7.00 -11.47 -7.69
C ILE A 148 -7.90 -10.25 -7.60
N PHE A 149 -7.32 -9.13 -7.17
CA PHE A 149 -7.98 -7.84 -7.18
C PHE A 149 -8.70 -7.61 -8.52
N LYS A 150 -10.02 -7.48 -8.42
CA LYS A 150 -10.84 -7.14 -9.58
C LYS A 150 -10.63 -5.65 -9.85
N GLU A 151 -10.64 -5.29 -11.13
CA GLU A 151 -10.70 -3.88 -11.52
C GLU A 151 -11.84 -3.18 -10.78
N LEU A 152 -11.67 -1.88 -10.57
CA LEU A 152 -12.61 -1.07 -9.80
C LEU A 152 -14.06 -1.33 -10.24
N ILE A 153 -14.91 -1.72 -9.28
CA ILE A 153 -16.35 -1.90 -9.46
C ILE A 153 -17.04 -0.53 -9.43
#